data_AF-A0A3N2EV09-F1
#
_entry.id   AF-A0A3N2EV09-F1
#
_cell.length_a   1.000
_cell.length_b   1.000
_cell.length_c   1.000
_cell.angle_alpha   90.00
_cell.angle_beta   90.00
_cell.angle_gamma   90.00
#
_symmetry.space_group_name_H-M   'P 1'
#
loop_
_entity.id
_entity.type
_entity.pdbx_description
1 polymer ?
#
loop_
_entity_poly.entity_id
_entity_poly.type
_entity_poly.pdbx_seq_one_letter_code
_entity_poly.pdbx_strand_id
1 'polypeptide(L)'
;MGFASPATDYVEKRLSADSLCGTGPNTRIIETDSGYAVIDVSMKPQQQSTVLIAYDGLTDFAKVMGRAFITRDGEAIEGEALDEVHVLGVVTFTIIDVRENQSPV
;
A
#
# COMPACT_ATOMS: atom_id res chain seq x y z
N MET A 1 -17.70 -24.98 -44.95
CA MET A 1 -17.74 -23.71 -44.18
C MET A 1 -16.97 -23.93 -42.90
N GLY A 2 -15.87 -23.20 -42.70
CA GLY A 2 -15.01 -23.32 -41.51
C GLY A 2 -15.54 -22.44 -40.38
N PHE A 3 -15.62 -22.99 -39.16
CA PHE A 3 -15.98 -22.25 -37.97
C PHE A 3 -14.95 -21.13 -37.74
N ALA A 4 -15.40 -19.89 -37.58
CA ALA A 4 -14.53 -18.82 -37.12
C ALA A 4 -14.03 -19.19 -35.72
N SER A 5 -12.72 -19.31 -35.55
CA SER A 5 -12.14 -19.70 -34.27
C SER A 5 -12.46 -18.64 -33.19
N PRO A 6 -13.00 -19.04 -32.02
CA PRO A 6 -13.33 -18.13 -30.91
C PRO A 6 -12.14 -17.33 -30.36
N ALA A 7 -10.92 -17.68 -30.76
CA ALA A 7 -9.68 -17.06 -30.28
C ALA A 7 -9.48 -15.60 -30.74
N THR A 8 -10.29 -15.10 -31.69
CA THR A 8 -10.16 -13.73 -32.21
C THR A 8 -10.62 -12.66 -31.21
N ASP A 9 -11.44 -13.02 -30.22
CA ASP A 9 -11.96 -12.08 -29.21
C ASP A 9 -11.04 -11.94 -27.98
N TYR A 10 -9.95 -12.70 -27.90
CA TYR A 10 -8.97 -12.56 -26.81
C TYR A 10 -7.93 -11.50 -27.16
N VAL A 11 -8.12 -10.30 -26.60
CA VAL A 11 -7.09 -9.25 -26.61
C VAL A 11 -6.37 -9.28 -25.26
N GLU A 12 -5.15 -9.80 -25.26
CA GLU A 12 -4.29 -9.78 -24.08
C GLU A 12 -3.93 -8.33 -23.73
N LYS A 13 -4.35 -7.87 -22.54
CA LYS A 13 -3.94 -6.56 -22.05
C LYS A 13 -2.49 -6.65 -21.59
N ARG A 14 -1.65 -5.72 -22.04
CA ARG A 14 -0.29 -5.60 -21.53
C ARG A 14 -0.33 -5.34 -20.03
N LEU A 15 0.45 -6.12 -19.30
CA LEU A 15 0.71 -5.90 -17.88
C LEU A 15 1.45 -4.58 -17.72
N SER A 16 0.92 -3.70 -16.87
CA SER A 16 1.55 -2.45 -16.45
C SER A 16 1.53 -2.32 -14.93
N ALA A 17 2.42 -1.50 -14.37
CA ALA A 17 2.41 -1.19 -12.94
C ALA A 17 1.05 -0.63 -12.50
N ASP A 18 0.40 0.16 -13.34
CA ASP A 18 -0.94 0.68 -13.12
C ASP A 18 -2.00 -0.43 -13.03
N SER A 19 -1.96 -1.42 -13.94
CA SER A 19 -2.89 -2.56 -13.92
C SER A 19 -2.69 -3.48 -12.72
N LEU A 20 -1.48 -3.52 -12.15
CA LEU A 20 -1.13 -4.36 -11.00
C LEU A 20 -1.40 -3.68 -9.66
N CYS A 21 -0.98 -2.43 -9.54
CA CYS A 21 -0.98 -1.67 -8.29
C CYS A 21 -2.17 -0.70 -8.19
N GLY A 22 -3.05 -0.69 -9.19
CA GLY A 22 -4.27 0.13 -9.20
C GLY A 22 -3.98 1.61 -9.04
N THR A 23 -2.92 2.12 -9.69
CA THR A 23 -2.61 3.55 -9.62
C THR A 23 -3.73 4.38 -10.22
N GLY A 24 -4.08 5.46 -9.54
CA GLY A 24 -5.22 6.30 -9.86
C GLY A 24 -5.09 7.68 -9.23
N PRO A 25 -6.10 8.56 -9.42
CA PRO A 25 -6.03 9.95 -8.97
C PRO A 25 -5.85 10.10 -7.45
N ASN A 26 -6.37 9.13 -6.68
CA ASN A 26 -6.29 9.11 -5.22
C ASN A 26 -5.09 8.32 -4.68
N THR A 27 -4.29 7.73 -5.56
CA THR A 27 -3.11 6.98 -5.14
C THR A 27 -1.88 7.90 -5.08
N ARG A 28 -0.96 7.57 -4.17
CA ARG A 28 0.35 8.18 -4.06
C ARG A 28 1.39 7.07 -3.92
N ILE A 29 2.56 7.30 -4.49
CA ILE A 29 3.70 6.39 -4.39
C ILE A 29 4.69 7.02 -3.42
N ILE A 30 5.07 6.26 -2.41
CA ILE A 30 5.99 6.64 -1.35
C ILE A 30 7.24 5.80 -1.51
N GLU A 31 8.40 6.44 -1.61
CA GLU A 31 9.68 5.73 -1.63
C GLU A 31 9.97 5.16 -0.24
N THR A 32 10.47 3.94 -0.20
CA THR A 32 10.90 3.25 1.02
C THR A 32 12.34 2.77 0.85
N ASP A 33 12.95 2.36 1.95
CA ASP A 33 14.28 1.75 2.01
C ASP A 33 14.42 0.48 1.15
N SER A 34 13.31 -0.25 0.97
CA SER A 34 13.25 -1.51 0.22
C SER A 34 12.58 -1.39 -1.16
N GLY A 35 12.14 -0.19 -1.56
CA GLY A 35 11.44 0.04 -2.82
C GLY A 35 10.39 1.14 -2.71
N TYR A 36 9.11 0.76 -2.84
CA TYR A 36 7.99 1.71 -2.84
C TYR A 36 6.75 1.15 -2.14
N ALA A 37 5.97 2.03 -1.53
CA ALA A 37 4.62 1.75 -1.07
C ALA A 37 3.61 2.57 -1.88
N VAL A 38 2.54 1.94 -2.32
CA VAL A 38 1.39 2.61 -2.93
C VAL A 38 0.34 2.82 -1.85
N ILE A 39 -0.03 4.07 -1.59
CA ILE A 39 -1.10 4.41 -0.66
C ILE A 39 -2.30 4.97 -1.43
N ASP A 40 -3.50 4.71 -0.92
CA ASP A 40 -4.73 5.35 -1.35
C ASP A 40 -5.24 6.29 -0.24
N VAL A 41 -5.39 7.57 -0.57
CA VAL A 41 -5.81 8.62 0.38
C VAL A 41 -7.33 8.70 0.55
N SER A 42 -8.09 8.00 -0.30
CA SER A 42 -9.55 7.98 -0.27
C SER A 42 -10.13 6.76 0.47
N MET A 43 -9.31 5.73 0.72
CA MET A 43 -9.74 4.56 1.48
C MET A 43 -9.76 4.83 2.98
N LYS A 44 -10.79 4.30 3.65
CA LYS A 44 -10.86 4.28 5.12
C LYS A 44 -10.05 3.11 5.66
N PRO A 45 -9.14 3.33 6.64
CA PRO A 45 -8.41 2.25 7.29
C PRO A 45 -9.35 1.23 7.93
N GLN A 46 -9.00 -0.05 7.79
CA GLN A 46 -9.70 -1.16 8.43
C GLN A 46 -8.75 -1.88 9.39
N GLN A 47 -9.28 -2.78 10.22
CA GLN A 47 -8.42 -3.63 11.04
C GLN A 47 -7.43 -4.39 10.17
N GLN A 48 -6.20 -4.50 10.68
CA GLN A 48 -5.06 -5.12 10.01
C GLN A 48 -4.58 -4.40 8.73
N SER A 49 -5.20 -3.28 8.33
CA SER A 49 -4.65 -2.42 7.28
C SER A 49 -3.29 -1.86 7.69
N THR A 50 -2.38 -1.73 6.73
CA THR A 50 -1.19 -0.92 6.90
C THR A 50 -1.51 0.49 6.41
N VAL A 51 -1.14 1.50 7.18
CA VAL A 51 -1.38 2.91 6.87
C VAL A 51 -0.08 3.67 6.93
N LEU A 52 0.02 4.73 6.12
CA LEU A 52 1.03 5.77 6.35
C LEU A 52 0.45 6.76 7.37
N ILE A 53 1.17 6.98 8.46
CA ILE A 53 0.82 7.92 9.51
C ILE A 53 1.85 9.05 9.60
N ALA A 54 1.41 10.21 10.08
CA ALA A 54 2.25 11.31 10.50
C ALA A 54 1.99 11.63 11.98
N TYR A 55 3.05 11.75 12.77
CA TYR A 55 3.01 12.10 14.19
C TYR A 55 4.37 12.70 14.60
N ASP A 56 4.39 13.63 15.56
CA ASP A 56 5.61 14.30 16.03
C ASP A 56 6.55 14.83 14.92
N GLY A 57 5.96 15.32 13.82
CA GLY A 57 6.71 15.79 12.65
C GLY A 57 7.39 14.71 11.81
N LEU A 58 7.19 13.44 12.14
CA LEU A 58 7.70 12.27 11.41
C LEU A 58 6.57 11.59 10.63
N THR A 59 6.97 10.77 9.64
CA THR A 59 6.07 9.87 8.91
C THR A 59 6.56 8.45 9.03
N ASP A 60 5.67 7.52 9.35
CA ASP A 60 5.99 6.09 9.42
C ASP A 60 4.80 5.23 8.96
N PHE A 61 5.07 3.95 8.71
CA PHE A 61 4.03 2.97 8.45
C PHE A 61 3.61 2.28 9.74
N ALA A 62 2.31 2.12 9.91
CA ALA A 62 1.76 1.40 11.05
C ALA A 62 0.61 0.48 10.65
N LYS A 63 0.43 -0.60 11.41
CA LYS A 63 -0.68 -1.53 11.26
C LYS A 63 -1.79 -1.17 12.23
N VAL A 64 -3.02 -1.06 11.72
CA VAL A 64 -4.20 -0.85 12.55
C VAL A 64 -4.50 -2.13 13.33
N MET A 65 -4.41 -2.09 14.66
CA MET A 65 -4.66 -3.24 15.53
C MET A 65 -5.50 -2.83 16.73
N GLY A 66 -6.76 -3.27 16.77
CA GLY A 66 -7.70 -2.86 17.80
C GLY A 66 -7.88 -1.34 17.83
N ARG A 67 -7.53 -0.71 18.94
CA ARG A 67 -7.57 0.76 19.12
C ARG A 67 -6.17 1.39 19.11
N ALA A 68 -5.21 0.73 18.49
CA ALA A 68 -3.83 1.17 18.41
C ALA A 68 -3.32 1.13 16.95
N PHE A 69 -2.25 1.90 16.71
CA PHE A 69 -1.39 1.74 15.56
C PHE A 69 -0.09 1.06 16.00
N ILE A 70 0.30 -0.01 15.32
CA ILE A 70 1.56 -0.71 15.61
C ILE A 70 2.58 -0.32 14.55
N THR A 71 3.62 0.43 14.92
CA THR A 71 4.68 0.87 14.00
C THR A 71 5.54 -0.30 13.55
N ARG A 72 6.41 -0.08 12.56
CA ARG A 72 7.31 -1.14 12.04
C ARG A 72 8.29 -1.65 13.09
N ASP A 73 8.67 -0.80 14.05
CA ASP A 73 9.55 -1.17 15.16
C ASP A 73 8.81 -1.94 16.27
N GLY A 74 7.50 -2.17 16.11
CA GLY A 74 6.68 -2.91 17.06
C GLY A 74 6.13 -2.07 18.21
N GLU A 75 6.29 -0.75 18.17
CA GLU A 75 5.74 0.17 19.16
C GLU A 75 4.24 0.38 18.93
N ALA A 76 3.48 0.42 20.02
CA ALA A 76 2.05 0.69 19.98
C ALA A 76 1.79 2.17 20.29
N ILE A 77 1.17 2.88 19.33
CA ILE A 77 0.62 4.22 19.55
C ILE A 77 -0.87 4.05 19.90
N GLU A 78 -1.24 4.41 21.11
CA GLU A 78 -2.57 4.22 21.66
C GLU A 78 -2.96 5.28 22.70
N GLY A 79 -4.23 5.29 23.11
CA GLY A 79 -4.73 6.23 24.12
C GLY A 79 -4.65 7.68 23.64
N GLU A 80 -4.20 8.58 24.52
CA GLU A 80 -4.09 10.02 24.25
C GLU A 80 -3.07 10.33 23.15
N ALA A 81 -2.07 9.48 22.92
CA ALA A 81 -1.08 9.69 21.85
C ALA A 81 -1.71 9.63 20.45
N LEU A 82 -2.89 9.02 20.30
CA LEU A 82 -3.62 8.98 19.03
C LEU A 82 -4.12 10.35 18.58
N ASP A 83 -4.29 11.30 19.50
CA ASP A 83 -4.83 12.63 19.18
C ASP A 83 -3.89 13.43 18.27
N GLU A 84 -2.60 13.07 18.26
CA GLU A 84 -1.56 13.69 17.43
C GLU A 84 -1.23 12.87 16.17
N VAL A 85 -1.90 11.72 15.95
CA VAL A 85 -1.66 10.86 14.80
C VAL A 85 -2.59 11.22 13.64
N HIS A 86 -2.01 11.54 12.50
CA HIS A 86 -2.72 11.75 11.25
C HIS A 86 -2.51 10.59 10.29
N VAL A 87 -3.59 9.91 9.89
CA VAL A 87 -3.52 8.91 8.82
C VAL A 87 -3.52 9.63 7.47
N LEU A 88 -2.45 9.42 6.69
CA LEU A 88 -2.27 10.03 5.37
C LEU A 88 -2.87 9.18 4.24
N GLY A 89 -2.95 7.85 4.42
CA GLY A 89 -3.55 6.94 3.46
C GLY A 89 -3.36 5.47 3.85
N VAL A 90 -4.12 4.59 3.19
CA VAL A 90 -4.02 3.14 3.39
C VAL A 90 -3.08 2.56 2.34
N VAL A 91 -2.12 1.75 2.76
CA VAL A 91 -1.21 1.03 1.85
C VAL A 91 -2.00 -0.06 1.12
N THR A 92 -2.01 0.01 -0.20
CA THR A 92 -2.65 -0.99 -1.07
C THR A 92 -1.65 -2.00 -1.61
N PHE A 93 -0.42 -1.55 -1.91
CA PHE A 93 0.64 -2.39 -2.46
C PHE A 93 2.00 -1.99 -1.89
N THR A 94 2.86 -2.99 -1.74
CA THR A 94 4.29 -2.82 -1.48
C THR A 94 5.06 -3.39 -2.66
N ILE A 95 5.99 -2.60 -3.18
CA ILE A 95 6.85 -2.94 -4.31
C ILE A 95 8.26 -3.01 -3.76
N ILE A 96 8.90 -4.17 -3.85
CA ILE A 96 10.26 -4.39 -3.35
C ILE A 96 11.23 -4.57 -4.52
N ASP A 97 12.43 -4.01 -4.40
CA ASP A 97 13.53 -4.35 -5.31
C ASP A 97 14.19 -5.65 -4.85
N VAL A 98 13.99 -6.72 -5.62
CA VAL A 98 14.55 -8.04 -5.31
C VAL A 98 15.97 -8.26 -5.84
N ARG A 99 16.54 -7.28 -6.56
CA ARG A 99 17.91 -7.36 -7.09
C ARG A 99 18.94 -7.01 -6.03
N GLU A 100 18.58 -6.09 -5.14
CA GLU A 100 19.31 -5.87 -3.90
C GLU A 100 18.82 -6.93 -2.90
N ASN A 101 19.74 -7.70 -2.30
CA ASN A 101 19.40 -8.81 -1.40
C ASN A 101 18.90 -8.32 -0.02
N GLN A 102 17.88 -7.48 -0.02
CA GLN A 102 17.13 -7.06 1.16
C GLN A 102 15.80 -7.81 1.16
N SER A 103 15.86 -9.13 1.40
CA SER A 103 14.65 -9.91 1.62
C SER A 103 13.82 -9.24 2.73
N PRO A 104 12.51 -9.02 2.54
CA PRO A 104 11.68 -8.43 3.58
C PRO A 104 11.66 -9.37 4.80
N VAL A 105 11.89 -8.80 5.99
CA VAL A 105 11.70 -9.47 7.30
C VAL A 105 10.22 -9.63 7.63
#